data_AF-A0ABD5R3D0-F1
#
_entry.id   AF-A0ABD5R3D0-F1
#
_cell.length_a   1.000
_cell.length_b   1.000
_cell.length_c   1.000
_cell.angle_alpha   90.00
_cell.angle_beta   90.00
_cell.angle_gamma   90.00
#
_symmetry.space_group_name_H-M   'P 1'
#
loop_
_entity.id
_entity.type
_entity.pdbx_description
1 polymer ?
#
loop_
_entity_poly.entity_id
_entity_poly.type
_entity_poly.pdbx_seq_one_letter_code
_entity_poly.pdbx_strand_id
1 'polypeptide(L)'
;MTRPSTYAHARYLEAKRSVDDRALHRPTLDRLREALANRAAPLRVVEAGCGTGTMLRRLLERGVPADEVVYRGYDLREDALDRAVEELEAWADGAGYAVERGDPETTRTVRLDGPGGSSVTAAFVAADAVEVARRTDAEYDLLVGCAFLDIVDLDRALAPLLGLVPDGLAYFPITFDGETFLSPPLEDGGSVDEATERAVLDVYHATMDAADRPGGSRTGRELFAALPAAGGEVVAAGGSDWLVTPPYPDDEAYFLHHLVDGIEGVVREAVAESDGERVDGDANGAAARLSPDRVSAWADARHRAVAAGRLTFGAHNLDVLARVGSNDG
;
A
#
# COMPACT_ATOMS: atom_id res chain seq x y z
N MET A 1 -16.48 16.67 -6.36
CA MET A 1 -17.12 15.42 -6.84
C MET A 1 -18.21 15.02 -5.86
N THR A 2 -19.27 14.31 -6.29
CA THR A 2 -20.31 13.78 -5.39
C THR A 2 -19.89 12.42 -4.84
N ARG A 3 -20.44 12.02 -3.67
CA ARG A 3 -20.25 10.68 -3.09
C ARG A 3 -20.54 9.60 -4.15
N PRO A 4 -19.64 8.64 -4.40
CA PRO A 4 -19.90 7.50 -5.29
C PRO A 4 -21.06 6.65 -4.79
N SER A 5 -21.83 6.06 -5.70
CA SER A 5 -22.87 5.08 -5.37
C SER A 5 -22.35 3.66 -5.22
N THR A 6 -21.13 3.40 -5.72
CA THR A 6 -20.45 2.10 -5.71
C THR A 6 -18.95 2.31 -5.59
N TYR A 7 -18.29 1.39 -4.90
CA TYR A 7 -16.84 1.41 -4.71
C TYR A 7 -16.20 0.16 -5.32
N ALA A 8 -15.21 0.38 -6.18
CA ALA A 8 -14.36 -0.66 -6.75
C ALA A 8 -12.94 -0.49 -6.22
N HIS A 9 -12.36 -1.57 -5.72
CA HIS A 9 -11.03 -1.54 -5.10
C HIS A 9 -9.91 -1.29 -6.12
N ALA A 10 -9.96 -1.88 -7.32
CA ALA A 10 -8.97 -1.59 -8.37
C ALA A 10 -8.94 -0.10 -8.75
N ARG A 11 -10.11 0.58 -8.79
CA ARG A 11 -10.17 2.04 -8.96
C ARG A 11 -9.58 2.79 -7.77
N TYR A 12 -9.81 2.30 -6.55
CA TYR A 12 -9.20 2.89 -5.35
C TYR A 12 -7.67 2.85 -5.43
N LEU A 13 -7.10 1.73 -5.88
CA LEU A 13 -5.65 1.60 -6.05
C LEU A 13 -5.09 2.61 -7.07
N GLU A 14 -5.79 2.89 -8.17
CA GLU A 14 -5.38 3.97 -9.08
C GLU A 14 -5.60 5.37 -8.50
N ALA A 15 -6.73 5.62 -7.82
CA ALA A 15 -6.99 6.92 -7.20
C ALA A 15 -5.96 7.26 -6.11
N LYS A 16 -5.43 6.23 -5.44
CA LYS A 16 -4.36 6.28 -4.45
C LYS A 16 -3.00 6.60 -5.08
N ARG A 17 -2.80 6.37 -6.39
CA ARG A 17 -1.49 6.53 -7.06
C ARG A 17 -0.87 7.90 -6.82
N SER A 18 -1.61 8.98 -7.03
CA SER A 18 -1.10 10.34 -6.87
C SER A 18 -0.78 10.68 -5.40
N VAL A 19 -1.51 10.09 -4.46
CA VAL A 19 -1.28 10.23 -3.02
C VAL A 19 0.04 9.56 -2.62
N ASP A 20 0.21 8.30 -3.01
CA ASP A 20 1.46 7.56 -2.83
C ASP A 20 2.65 8.26 -3.47
N ASP A 21 2.50 8.74 -4.71
CA ASP A 21 3.61 9.32 -5.46
C ASP A 21 4.20 10.56 -4.78
N ARG A 22 3.35 11.34 -4.08
CA ARG A 22 3.77 12.46 -3.25
C ARG A 22 4.36 12.02 -1.91
N ALA A 23 3.90 10.89 -1.39
CA ALA A 23 4.28 10.38 -0.07
C ALA A 23 5.64 9.66 -0.05
N LEU A 24 6.03 8.98 -1.15
CA LEU A 24 7.29 8.23 -1.20
C LEU A 24 8.50 9.05 -0.74
N HIS A 25 9.26 8.50 0.21
CA HIS A 25 10.38 9.18 0.83
C HIS A 25 11.57 9.23 -0.13
N ARG A 26 11.75 10.38 -0.81
CA ARG A 26 12.76 10.57 -1.86
C ARG A 26 14.17 10.13 -1.45
N PRO A 27 14.70 10.47 -0.26
CA PRO A 27 16.03 10.02 0.15
C PRO A 27 16.16 8.49 0.23
N THR A 28 15.11 7.78 0.63
CA THR A 28 15.11 6.30 0.66
C THR A 28 15.13 5.74 -0.76
N LEU A 29 14.34 6.33 -1.66
CA LEU A 29 14.33 5.94 -3.07
C LEU A 29 15.67 6.24 -3.77
N ASP A 30 16.30 7.38 -3.50
CA ASP A 30 17.62 7.71 -4.04
C ASP A 30 18.67 6.71 -3.55
N ARG A 31 18.61 6.33 -2.26
CA ARG A 31 19.47 5.26 -1.71
C ARG A 31 19.26 3.92 -2.41
N LEU A 32 18.00 3.56 -2.71
CA LEU A 32 17.67 2.36 -3.48
C LEU A 32 18.30 2.43 -4.88
N ARG A 33 18.14 3.55 -5.59
CA ARG A 33 18.70 3.75 -6.93
C ARG A 33 20.22 3.63 -6.95
N GLU A 34 20.90 4.27 -6.00
CA GLU A 34 22.36 4.17 -5.86
C GLU A 34 22.82 2.73 -5.61
N ALA A 35 22.09 1.98 -4.78
CA ALA A 35 22.43 0.60 -4.45
C ALA A 35 22.20 -0.37 -5.64
N LEU A 36 21.32 -0.01 -6.58
CA LEU A 36 21.04 -0.79 -7.80
C LEU A 36 21.87 -0.36 -9.01
N ALA A 37 22.52 0.81 -8.98
CA ALA A 37 23.23 1.40 -10.13
C ALA A 37 24.29 0.49 -10.78
N ASN A 38 24.89 -0.43 -10.01
CA ASN A 38 25.92 -1.34 -10.50
C ASN A 38 25.44 -2.80 -10.60
N ARG A 39 24.14 -3.05 -10.49
CA ARG A 39 23.59 -4.40 -10.67
C ARG A 39 23.70 -4.83 -12.13
N ALA A 40 24.06 -6.09 -12.33
CA ALA A 40 24.11 -6.67 -13.66
C ALA A 40 22.69 -6.81 -14.22
N ALA A 41 22.56 -6.67 -15.54
CA ALA A 41 21.32 -7.00 -16.23
C ALA A 41 21.16 -8.53 -16.36
N PRO A 42 19.94 -9.07 -16.30
CA PRO A 42 18.71 -8.34 -16.00
C PRO A 42 18.58 -8.01 -14.51
N LEU A 43 18.04 -6.83 -14.18
CA LEU A 43 17.59 -6.51 -12.83
C LEU A 43 16.31 -7.29 -12.53
N ARG A 44 16.36 -8.18 -11.55
CA ARG A 44 15.23 -9.06 -11.19
C ARG A 44 14.48 -8.46 -10.03
N VAL A 45 13.22 -8.09 -10.24
CA VAL A 45 12.37 -7.47 -9.24
C VAL A 45 11.18 -8.37 -8.94
N VAL A 46 10.90 -8.58 -7.66
CA VAL A 46 9.69 -9.23 -7.16
C VAL A 46 8.89 -8.24 -6.32
N GLU A 47 7.59 -8.18 -6.53
CA GLU A 47 6.68 -7.38 -5.71
C GLU A 47 5.63 -8.27 -5.03
N ALA A 48 5.49 -8.12 -3.72
CA ALA A 48 4.44 -8.71 -2.92
C ALA A 48 3.30 -7.70 -2.71
N GLY A 49 2.07 -8.07 -3.09
CA GLY A 49 0.92 -7.15 -3.04
C GLY A 49 0.96 -6.11 -4.15
N CYS A 50 1.17 -6.54 -5.39
CA CYS A 50 1.40 -5.63 -6.52
C CYS A 50 0.18 -4.78 -6.93
N GLY A 51 -1.03 -5.16 -6.49
CA GLY A 51 -2.25 -4.45 -6.83
C GLY A 51 -2.38 -4.26 -8.34
N THR A 52 -2.50 -3.00 -8.76
CA THR A 52 -2.58 -2.59 -10.17
C THR A 52 -1.22 -2.33 -10.83
N GLY A 53 -0.14 -2.88 -10.29
CA GLY A 53 1.21 -2.82 -10.89
C GLY A 53 1.85 -1.43 -10.89
N THR A 54 1.37 -0.52 -10.05
CA THR A 54 1.84 0.87 -10.01
C THR A 54 3.32 1.00 -9.69
N MET A 55 3.86 0.11 -8.87
CA MET A 55 5.26 0.20 -8.47
C MET A 55 6.22 -0.03 -9.63
N LEU A 56 5.94 -0.94 -10.56
CA LEU A 56 6.73 -1.10 -11.78
C LEU A 56 6.83 0.22 -12.56
N ARG A 57 5.70 0.88 -12.79
CA ARG A 57 5.65 2.19 -13.48
C ARG A 57 6.51 3.22 -12.74
N ARG A 58 6.42 3.27 -11.41
CA ARG A 58 7.24 4.17 -10.58
C ARG A 58 8.73 3.88 -10.68
N LEU A 59 9.15 2.62 -10.66
CA LEU A 59 10.56 2.25 -10.78
C LEU A 59 11.14 2.72 -12.13
N LEU A 60 10.37 2.56 -13.21
CA LEU A 60 10.75 3.00 -14.55
C LEU A 60 10.78 4.54 -14.68
N GLU A 61 9.71 5.23 -14.25
CA GLU A 61 9.61 6.70 -14.29
C GLU A 61 10.70 7.39 -13.45
N ARG A 62 11.06 6.80 -12.31
CA ARG A 62 12.02 7.37 -11.37
C ARG A 62 13.45 6.91 -11.63
N GLY A 63 13.69 6.25 -12.76
CA GLY A 63 15.03 5.90 -13.23
C GLY A 63 15.78 4.98 -12.27
N VAL A 64 15.10 3.93 -11.80
CA VAL A 64 15.78 2.76 -11.23
C VAL A 64 16.48 2.05 -12.40
N PRO A 65 17.82 2.04 -12.41
CA PRO A 65 18.59 1.76 -13.62
C PRO A 65 18.62 0.27 -13.94
N ALA A 66 18.22 -0.10 -15.16
CA ALA A 66 18.65 -1.32 -15.83
C ALA A 66 18.36 -1.25 -17.33
N ASP A 67 19.29 -1.77 -18.14
CA ASP A 67 19.04 -1.99 -19.57
C ASP A 67 18.01 -3.11 -19.79
N GLU A 68 17.88 -4.03 -18.84
CA GLU A 68 16.90 -5.12 -18.87
C GLU A 68 16.30 -5.34 -17.47
N VAL A 69 14.98 -5.34 -17.35
CA VAL A 69 14.23 -5.60 -16.11
C VAL A 69 13.37 -6.84 -16.28
N VAL A 70 13.45 -7.77 -15.33
CA VAL A 70 12.50 -8.87 -15.18
C VAL A 70 11.68 -8.62 -13.93
N TYR A 71 10.40 -8.34 -14.11
CA TYR A 71 9.47 -7.98 -13.03
C TYR A 71 8.46 -9.09 -12.78
N ARG A 72 8.25 -9.42 -11.51
CA ARG A 72 7.19 -10.35 -11.10
C ARG A 72 6.38 -9.77 -9.95
N GLY A 73 5.13 -9.42 -10.22
CA GLY A 73 4.18 -8.96 -9.21
C GLY A 73 3.22 -10.07 -8.81
N TYR A 74 3.01 -10.23 -7.50
CA TYR A 74 2.03 -11.15 -6.93
C TYR A 74 0.91 -10.39 -6.23
N ASP A 75 -0.34 -10.79 -6.47
CA ASP A 75 -1.50 -10.33 -5.72
C ASP A 75 -2.53 -11.46 -5.65
N LEU A 76 -3.45 -11.42 -4.68
CA LEU A 76 -4.53 -12.40 -4.57
C LEU A 76 -5.71 -12.08 -5.52
N ARG A 77 -5.81 -10.83 -5.96
CA ARG A 77 -6.99 -10.29 -6.65
C ARG A 77 -6.81 -10.27 -8.16
N GLU A 78 -7.47 -11.20 -8.85
CA GLU A 78 -7.42 -11.27 -10.32
C GLU A 78 -7.82 -9.97 -11.02
N ASP A 79 -8.85 -9.29 -10.53
CA ASP A 79 -9.32 -8.02 -11.09
C ASP A 79 -8.28 -6.89 -10.97
N ALA A 80 -7.44 -6.89 -9.94
CA ALA A 80 -6.33 -5.96 -9.80
C ALA A 80 -5.20 -6.28 -10.80
N LEU A 81 -4.92 -7.57 -11.03
CA LEU A 81 -3.89 -8.00 -11.96
C LEU A 81 -4.27 -7.77 -13.42
N ASP A 82 -5.53 -8.00 -13.79
CA ASP A 82 -6.06 -7.65 -15.12
C ASP A 82 -5.89 -6.15 -15.35
N ARG A 83 -6.22 -5.36 -14.32
CA ARG A 83 -6.05 -3.90 -14.34
C ARG A 83 -4.58 -3.46 -14.39
N ALA A 84 -3.66 -4.23 -13.80
CA ALA A 84 -2.22 -3.96 -13.86
C ALA A 84 -1.68 -4.04 -15.30
N VAL A 85 -2.17 -5.03 -16.08
CA VAL A 85 -1.83 -5.16 -17.50
C VAL A 85 -2.35 -3.95 -18.28
N GLU A 86 -3.65 -3.63 -18.16
CA GLU A 86 -4.26 -2.50 -18.85
C GLU A 86 -3.55 -1.16 -18.57
N GLU A 87 -3.19 -0.93 -17.31
CA GLU A 87 -2.53 0.31 -16.88
C GLU A 87 -1.08 0.41 -17.32
N LEU A 88 -0.35 -0.71 -17.31
CA LEU A 88 1.03 -0.73 -17.78
C LEU A 88 1.09 -0.37 -19.26
N GLU A 89 0.10 -0.80 -20.04
CA GLU A 89 0.04 -0.57 -21.48
C GLU A 89 -0.38 0.86 -21.81
N ALA A 90 -1.40 1.36 -21.13
CA ALA A 90 -1.82 2.75 -21.26
C ALA A 90 -0.68 3.71 -20.88
N TRP A 91 0.09 3.37 -19.85
CA TRP A 91 1.27 4.12 -19.45
C TRP A 91 2.41 4.02 -20.50
N ALA A 92 2.69 2.82 -21.00
CA ALA A 92 3.78 2.56 -21.94
C ALA A 92 3.65 3.37 -23.23
N ASP A 93 2.43 3.53 -23.77
CA ASP A 93 2.15 4.35 -24.95
C ASP A 93 2.59 5.82 -24.74
N GLY A 94 2.25 6.40 -23.59
CA GLY A 94 2.66 7.76 -23.23
C GLY A 94 4.15 7.90 -22.91
N ALA A 95 4.80 6.81 -22.46
CA ALA A 95 6.22 6.78 -22.08
C ALA A 95 7.17 6.42 -23.23
N GLY A 96 6.65 6.10 -24.42
CA GLY A 96 7.45 5.78 -25.61
C GLY A 96 7.99 4.35 -25.66
N TYR A 97 7.33 3.42 -24.97
CA TYR A 97 7.64 1.99 -25.03
C TYR A 97 6.78 1.30 -26.08
N ALA A 98 7.38 0.39 -26.86
CA ALA A 98 6.64 -0.58 -27.64
C ALA A 98 6.17 -1.73 -26.71
N VAL A 99 4.92 -2.17 -26.88
CA VAL A 99 4.29 -3.18 -26.02
C VAL A 99 4.03 -4.46 -26.81
N GLU A 100 4.46 -5.60 -26.28
CA GLU A 100 4.06 -6.93 -26.73
C GLU A 100 3.39 -7.69 -25.57
N ARG A 101 2.20 -8.23 -25.81
CA ARG A 101 1.48 -9.06 -24.82
C ARG A 101 1.80 -10.53 -25.00
N GLY A 102 1.96 -11.23 -23.88
CA GLY A 102 1.73 -12.67 -23.84
C GLY A 102 0.26 -13.00 -24.09
N ASP A 103 -0.06 -14.29 -24.17
CA ASP A 103 -1.45 -14.73 -24.31
C ASP A 103 -2.27 -14.30 -23.08
N PRO A 104 -3.26 -13.39 -23.23
CA PRO A 104 -4.02 -12.85 -22.10
C PRO A 104 -4.82 -13.89 -21.34
N GLU A 105 -5.20 -15.00 -21.98
CA GLU A 105 -6.00 -16.06 -21.36
C GLU A 105 -5.15 -16.99 -20.48
N THR A 106 -3.83 -17.01 -20.68
CA THR A 106 -2.93 -17.97 -20.00
C THR A 106 -1.78 -17.32 -19.22
N THR A 107 -1.38 -16.09 -19.57
CA THR A 107 -0.27 -15.38 -18.94
C THR A 107 -0.51 -13.86 -18.93
N ARG A 108 -0.63 -13.26 -17.73
CA ARG A 108 -0.61 -11.79 -17.57
C ARG A 108 0.83 -11.26 -17.70
N THR A 109 1.45 -11.53 -18.84
CA THR A 109 2.83 -11.16 -19.16
C THR A 109 2.84 -10.02 -20.18
N VAL A 110 3.60 -8.97 -19.89
CA VAL A 110 3.78 -7.81 -20.77
C VAL A 110 5.27 -7.60 -21.00
N ARG A 111 5.67 -7.50 -22.26
CA ARG A 111 7.00 -7.10 -22.67
C ARG A 111 6.97 -5.66 -23.16
N LEU A 112 7.89 -4.84 -22.66
CA LEU A 112 8.08 -3.47 -23.08
C LEU A 112 9.48 -3.33 -23.67
N ASP A 113 9.58 -2.79 -24.88
CA ASP A 113 10.86 -2.40 -25.48
C ASP A 113 10.91 -0.87 -25.55
N GLY A 114 11.85 -0.29 -24.80
CA GLY A 114 11.91 1.12 -24.47
C GLY A 114 12.98 1.92 -25.20
N PRO A 115 12.99 3.24 -24.99
CA PRO A 115 14.03 4.11 -25.52
C PRO A 115 15.43 3.66 -25.10
N GLY A 116 16.41 3.87 -25.97
CA GLY A 116 17.81 3.51 -25.70
C GLY A 116 18.11 2.02 -25.71
N GLY A 117 17.16 1.16 -26.12
CA GLY A 117 17.34 -0.29 -26.13
C GLY A 117 17.04 -0.96 -24.79
N SER A 118 16.43 -0.23 -23.86
CA SER A 118 15.96 -0.80 -22.59
C SER A 118 14.82 -1.80 -22.83
N SER A 119 14.70 -2.82 -21.99
CA SER A 119 13.59 -3.78 -22.07
C SER A 119 13.07 -4.18 -20.70
N VAL A 120 11.77 -4.48 -20.63
CA VAL A 120 11.08 -4.93 -19.42
C VAL A 120 10.25 -6.16 -19.77
N THR A 121 10.37 -7.22 -18.99
CA THR A 121 9.43 -8.35 -19.03
C THR A 121 8.73 -8.42 -17.68
N ALA A 122 7.44 -8.05 -17.65
CA ALA A 122 6.62 -8.06 -16.46
C ALA A 122 5.63 -9.22 -16.47
N ALA A 123 5.51 -9.93 -15.36
CA ALA A 123 4.49 -10.96 -15.13
C ALA A 123 3.70 -10.66 -13.86
N PHE A 124 2.38 -10.66 -13.97
CA PHE A 124 1.43 -10.46 -12.87
C PHE A 124 0.74 -11.77 -12.52
N VAL A 125 0.88 -12.26 -11.29
CA VAL A 125 0.50 -13.63 -10.93
C VAL A 125 -0.46 -13.63 -9.75
N ALA A 126 -1.58 -14.33 -9.91
CA ALA A 126 -2.57 -14.55 -8.86
C ALA A 126 -2.04 -15.56 -7.85
N ALA A 127 -1.40 -15.09 -6.78
CA ALA A 127 -0.86 -15.94 -5.71
C ALA A 127 -0.58 -15.15 -4.44
N ASP A 128 -0.55 -15.86 -3.31
CA ASP A 128 0.02 -15.35 -2.07
C ASP A 128 1.55 -15.31 -2.18
N ALA A 129 2.12 -14.11 -2.16
CA ALA A 129 3.56 -13.90 -2.29
C ALA A 129 4.37 -14.57 -1.18
N VAL A 130 3.83 -14.62 0.05
CA VAL A 130 4.48 -15.26 1.20
C VAL A 130 4.53 -16.77 1.01
N GLU A 131 3.43 -17.37 0.58
CA GLU A 131 3.39 -18.81 0.30
C GLU A 131 4.26 -19.21 -0.89
N VAL A 132 4.35 -18.36 -1.92
CA VAL A 132 5.31 -18.54 -3.02
C VAL A 132 6.73 -18.47 -2.51
N ALA A 133 7.07 -17.47 -1.69
CA ALA A 133 8.40 -17.29 -1.13
C ALA A 133 8.88 -18.50 -0.31
N ARG A 134 7.97 -19.20 0.37
CA ARG A 134 8.30 -20.44 1.12
C ARG A 134 8.68 -21.62 0.24
N ARG A 135 8.30 -21.63 -1.04
CA ARG A 135 8.32 -22.82 -1.90
C ARG A 135 9.24 -22.67 -3.12
N THR A 136 9.64 -21.45 -3.43
CA THR A 136 10.42 -21.15 -4.63
C THR A 136 11.91 -21.09 -4.31
N ASP A 137 12.72 -21.55 -5.25
CA ASP A 137 14.19 -21.34 -5.25
C ASP A 137 14.56 -20.13 -6.13
N ALA A 138 13.59 -19.30 -6.51
CA ALA A 138 13.84 -18.15 -7.37
C ALA A 138 14.44 -16.99 -6.57
N GLU A 139 15.55 -16.45 -7.08
CA GLU A 139 16.23 -15.30 -6.50
C GLU A 139 16.01 -14.04 -7.33
N TYR A 140 15.99 -12.90 -6.64
CA TYR A 140 15.76 -11.57 -7.16
C TYR A 140 16.79 -10.58 -6.57
N ASP A 141 16.99 -9.46 -7.24
CA ASP A 141 17.86 -8.37 -6.75
C ASP A 141 17.11 -7.41 -5.83
N LEU A 142 15.79 -7.28 -6.04
CA LEU A 142 14.92 -6.36 -5.32
C LEU A 142 13.58 -7.00 -5.00
N LEU A 143 13.21 -6.97 -3.73
CA LEU A 143 11.86 -7.21 -3.22
C LEU A 143 11.21 -5.86 -2.96
N VAL A 144 9.96 -5.69 -3.40
CA VAL A 144 9.12 -4.55 -3.04
C VAL A 144 7.84 -5.04 -2.35
N GLY A 145 7.44 -4.35 -1.29
CA GLY A 145 6.13 -4.52 -0.65
C GLY A 145 5.56 -3.15 -0.30
N CYS A 146 4.88 -2.51 -1.25
CA CYS A 146 4.35 -1.15 -1.11
C CYS A 146 2.97 -1.18 -0.42
N ALA A 147 2.83 -0.56 0.75
CA ALA A 147 1.60 -0.61 1.56
C ALA A 147 1.06 -2.04 1.73
N PHE A 148 1.96 -2.96 2.10
CA PHE A 148 1.71 -4.40 2.12
C PHE A 148 2.00 -5.04 3.48
N LEU A 149 3.07 -4.65 4.17
CA LEU A 149 3.48 -5.34 5.40
C LEU A 149 2.48 -5.15 6.54
N ASP A 150 1.74 -4.04 6.56
CA ASP A 150 0.71 -3.71 7.53
C ASP A 150 -0.61 -4.49 7.36
N ILE A 151 -0.69 -5.38 6.36
CA ILE A 151 -1.87 -6.24 6.10
C ILE A 151 -1.53 -7.74 6.09
N VAL A 152 -0.30 -8.12 6.45
CA VAL A 152 0.15 -9.52 6.56
C VAL A 152 0.71 -9.82 7.94
N ASP A 153 0.70 -11.09 8.35
CA ASP A 153 1.36 -11.54 9.58
C ASP A 153 2.88 -11.35 9.41
N LEU A 154 3.41 -10.27 9.99
CA LEU A 154 4.80 -9.84 9.83
C LEU A 154 5.79 -10.94 10.27
N ASP A 155 5.52 -11.59 11.41
CA ASP A 155 6.36 -12.65 11.98
C ASP A 155 6.45 -13.85 11.03
N ARG A 156 5.36 -14.17 10.34
CA ARG A 156 5.33 -15.27 9.36
C ARG A 156 5.85 -14.85 7.99
N ALA A 157 5.66 -13.61 7.59
CA ALA A 157 5.89 -13.15 6.22
C ALA A 157 7.35 -12.76 5.98
N LEU A 158 8.00 -12.12 6.95
CA LEU A 158 9.23 -11.38 6.68
C LEU A 158 10.39 -12.29 6.24
N ALA A 159 10.70 -13.34 7.01
CA ALA A 159 11.83 -14.23 6.70
C ALA A 159 11.68 -14.92 5.32
N PRO A 160 10.53 -15.53 4.95
CA PRO A 160 10.33 -16.04 3.60
C PRO A 160 10.55 -15.00 2.51
N LEU A 161 9.99 -13.79 2.67
CA LEU A 161 10.09 -12.73 1.69
C LEU A 161 11.55 -12.25 1.51
N LEU A 162 12.30 -12.06 2.60
CA LEU A 162 13.72 -11.71 2.51
C LEU A 162 14.54 -12.83 1.85
N GLY A 163 14.12 -14.10 1.99
CA GLY A 163 14.72 -15.23 1.30
C GLY A 163 14.66 -15.17 -0.23
N LEU A 164 13.80 -14.33 -0.81
CA LEU A 164 13.74 -14.10 -2.26
C LEU A 164 14.90 -13.25 -2.78
N VAL A 165 15.62 -12.55 -1.91
CA VAL A 165 16.64 -11.56 -2.29
C VAL A 165 17.97 -11.78 -1.58
N PRO A 166 18.59 -12.98 -1.69
CA PRO A 166 19.92 -13.18 -1.15
C PRO A 166 20.91 -12.18 -1.76
N ASP A 167 21.70 -11.53 -0.90
CA ASP A 167 22.55 -10.39 -1.25
C ASP A 167 21.83 -9.20 -1.93
N GLY A 168 20.50 -9.15 -1.89
CA GLY A 168 19.68 -8.14 -2.54
C GLY A 168 19.20 -7.02 -1.62
N LEU A 169 18.12 -6.36 -2.05
CA LEU A 169 17.45 -5.29 -1.31
C LEU A 169 15.97 -5.63 -1.09
N ALA A 170 15.42 -5.16 0.02
CA ALA A 170 14.00 -5.19 0.29
C ALA A 170 13.51 -3.77 0.58
N TYR A 171 12.55 -3.28 -0.20
CA TYR A 171 11.98 -1.95 -0.09
C TYR A 171 10.50 -2.04 0.30
N PHE A 172 10.15 -1.48 1.45
CA PHE A 172 8.80 -1.48 2.01
C PHE A 172 8.29 -0.04 2.14
N PRO A 173 7.89 0.59 1.02
CA PRO A 173 7.34 1.93 1.06
C PRO A 173 5.92 1.94 1.62
N ILE A 174 5.55 3.05 2.27
CA ILE A 174 4.19 3.37 2.71
C ILE A 174 3.64 2.28 3.65
N THR A 175 4.46 1.80 4.58
CA THR A 175 3.98 0.89 5.63
C THR A 175 3.32 1.72 6.74
N PHE A 176 2.04 1.44 7.04
CA PHE A 176 1.25 2.24 7.99
C PHE A 176 1.84 2.22 9.42
N ASP A 177 1.75 3.36 10.12
CA ASP A 177 2.29 3.53 11.49
C ASP A 177 1.39 4.36 12.43
N GLY A 178 0.10 4.05 12.44
CA GLY A 178 -0.73 4.21 13.65
C GLY A 178 -1.35 5.58 13.86
N GLU A 179 -1.20 6.50 12.90
CA GLU A 179 -1.82 7.82 12.97
C GLU A 179 -2.72 8.04 11.76
N THR A 180 -3.92 8.55 12.02
CA THR A 180 -4.85 9.02 11.00
C THR A 180 -5.52 10.28 11.52
N PHE A 181 -5.53 11.35 10.73
CA PHE A 181 -6.20 12.59 11.12
C PHE A 181 -7.07 13.15 9.99
N LEU A 182 -8.11 13.88 10.41
CA LEU A 182 -9.06 14.53 9.53
C LEU A 182 -9.20 16.00 9.93
N SER A 183 -9.21 16.90 8.95
CA SER A 183 -9.36 18.34 9.16
C SER A 183 -10.31 18.92 8.10
N PRO A 184 -11.14 19.94 8.42
CA PRO A 184 -11.30 20.55 9.74
C PRO A 184 -11.93 19.59 10.76
N PRO A 185 -11.82 19.88 12.07
CA PRO A 185 -12.60 19.21 13.09
C PRO A 185 -14.11 19.29 12.78
N LEU A 186 -14.88 18.33 13.27
CA LEU A 186 -16.34 18.42 13.21
C LEU A 186 -16.81 19.65 14.02
N GLU A 187 -17.77 20.40 13.48
CA GLU A 187 -18.30 21.60 14.13
C GLU A 187 -19.15 21.23 15.37
N ASP A 188 -19.02 22.03 16.43
CA ASP A 188 -19.85 21.89 17.63
C ASP A 188 -21.33 22.19 17.33
N GLY A 189 -22.22 21.28 17.74
CA GLY A 189 -23.67 21.42 17.60
C GLY A 189 -24.32 20.49 16.55
N GLY A 190 -23.54 19.66 15.86
CA GLY A 190 -24.04 18.55 15.05
C GLY A 190 -24.39 17.29 15.86
N SER A 191 -24.93 16.26 15.22
CA SER A 191 -25.16 14.93 15.83
C SER A 191 -23.86 14.14 16.11
N VAL A 192 -22.74 14.62 15.59
CA VAL A 192 -21.38 14.08 15.75
C VAL A 192 -20.42 15.24 15.98
N ASP A 193 -19.37 14.99 16.75
CA ASP A 193 -18.39 15.96 17.23
C ASP A 193 -16.96 15.37 17.15
N GLU A 194 -15.95 16.15 17.57
CA GLU A 194 -14.56 15.69 17.59
C GLU A 194 -14.36 14.45 18.48
N ALA A 195 -15.11 14.32 19.57
CA ALA A 195 -15.05 13.14 20.43
C ALA A 195 -15.58 11.88 19.73
N THR A 196 -16.61 12.03 18.89
CA THR A 196 -17.12 10.96 18.02
C THR A 196 -16.07 10.53 17.01
N GLU A 197 -15.41 11.50 16.36
CA GLU A 197 -14.35 11.19 15.39
C GLU A 197 -13.17 10.48 16.03
N ARG A 198 -12.69 10.97 17.17
CA ARG A 198 -11.62 10.29 17.91
C ARG A 198 -12.00 8.85 18.23
N ALA A 199 -13.24 8.62 18.67
CA ALA A 199 -13.71 7.27 18.94
C ALA A 199 -13.80 6.38 17.68
N VAL A 200 -14.23 6.94 16.54
CA VAL A 200 -14.24 6.21 15.25
C VAL A 200 -12.83 5.80 14.85
N LEU A 201 -11.86 6.71 14.94
CA LEU A 201 -10.47 6.45 14.55
C LEU A 201 -9.77 5.48 15.53
N ASP A 202 -10.02 5.62 16.83
CA ASP A 202 -9.51 4.68 17.85
C ASP A 202 -10.03 3.25 17.58
N VAL A 203 -11.34 3.09 17.31
CA VAL A 203 -11.91 1.77 16.98
C VAL A 203 -11.38 1.27 15.65
N TYR A 204 -11.25 2.14 14.63
CA TYR A 204 -10.65 1.76 13.35
C TYR A 204 -9.25 1.18 13.51
N HIS A 205 -8.37 1.83 14.27
CA HIS A 205 -7.03 1.31 14.54
C HIS A 205 -7.07 0.04 15.40
N ALA A 206 -7.96 -0.06 16.38
CA ALA A 206 -8.15 -1.29 17.14
C ALA A 206 -8.55 -2.48 16.23
N THR A 207 -9.39 -2.25 15.21
CA THR A 207 -9.72 -3.31 14.24
C THR A 207 -8.53 -3.77 13.39
N MET A 208 -7.46 -2.98 13.28
CA MET A 208 -6.22 -3.39 12.62
C MET A 208 -5.35 -4.28 13.51
N ASP A 209 -5.47 -4.12 14.83
CA ASP A 209 -4.69 -4.84 15.84
C ASP A 209 -5.44 -6.07 16.42
N ALA A 210 -6.57 -6.45 15.81
CA ALA A 210 -7.35 -7.61 16.22
C ALA A 210 -6.53 -8.91 16.06
N ALA A 211 -6.60 -9.80 17.05
CA ALA A 211 -5.72 -10.97 17.13
C ALA A 211 -5.90 -11.99 15.98
N ASP A 212 -7.06 -12.00 15.33
CA ASP A 212 -7.40 -12.85 14.18
C ASP A 212 -7.19 -12.16 12.84
N ARG A 213 -6.72 -10.90 12.85
CA ARG A 213 -6.39 -10.13 11.65
C ARG A 213 -4.88 -10.08 11.44
N PRO A 214 -4.37 -10.42 10.25
CA PRO A 214 -2.97 -10.22 9.93
C PRO A 214 -2.64 -8.73 9.76
N GLY A 215 -1.41 -8.35 10.10
CA GLY A 215 -0.95 -6.96 10.05
C GLY A 215 -1.10 -6.25 11.39
N GLY A 216 -1.05 -4.92 11.34
CA GLY A 216 -1.17 -4.11 12.56
C GLY A 216 -1.13 -2.62 12.26
N SER A 217 -1.71 -1.84 13.17
CA SER A 217 -1.74 -0.38 13.07
C SER A 217 -0.34 0.23 13.19
N ARG A 218 0.63 -0.48 13.76
CA ARG A 218 1.99 0.02 14.06
C ARG A 218 3.09 -0.76 13.34
N THR A 219 2.75 -1.46 12.26
CA THR A 219 3.74 -2.28 11.54
C THR A 219 4.94 -1.47 11.07
N GLY A 220 4.77 -0.21 10.67
CA GLY A 220 5.86 0.65 10.21
C GLY A 220 7.01 0.76 11.21
N ARG A 221 6.73 1.09 12.49
CA ARG A 221 7.79 1.18 13.51
C ARG A 221 8.34 -0.19 13.94
N GLU A 222 7.56 -1.25 13.79
CA GLU A 222 7.99 -2.61 14.12
C GLU A 222 9.07 -3.12 13.16
N LEU A 223 9.10 -2.62 11.92
CA LEU A 223 10.13 -2.98 10.92
C LEU A 223 11.56 -2.77 11.41
N PHE A 224 11.82 -1.77 12.25
CA PHE A 224 13.17 -1.50 12.75
C PHE A 224 13.71 -2.58 13.70
N ALA A 225 12.83 -3.37 14.32
CA ALA A 225 13.22 -4.55 15.09
C ALA A 225 13.09 -5.83 14.26
N ALA A 226 12.01 -5.95 13.47
CA ALA A 226 11.70 -7.15 12.71
C ALA A 226 12.72 -7.44 11.59
N LEU A 227 13.15 -6.41 10.84
CA LEU A 227 14.10 -6.57 9.74
C LEU A 227 15.46 -7.13 10.21
N PRO A 228 16.14 -6.55 11.22
CA PRO A 228 17.35 -7.15 11.79
C PRO A 228 17.16 -8.56 12.32
N ALA A 229 16.02 -8.84 12.98
CA ALA A 229 15.73 -10.17 13.51
C ALA A 229 15.57 -11.22 12.39
N ALA A 230 15.13 -10.80 11.21
CA ALA A 230 14.97 -11.63 10.02
C ALA A 230 16.21 -11.64 9.09
N GLY A 231 17.34 -11.04 9.50
CA GLY A 231 18.58 -11.03 8.72
C GLY A 231 18.74 -9.85 7.74
N GLY A 232 17.87 -8.85 7.81
CA GLY A 232 17.95 -7.61 7.04
C GLY A 232 18.63 -6.47 7.80
N GLU A 233 19.52 -5.73 7.15
CA GLU A 233 20.11 -4.48 7.65
C GLU A 233 19.31 -3.28 7.12
N VAL A 234 18.71 -2.47 8.00
CA VAL A 234 18.05 -1.22 7.58
C VAL A 234 19.11 -0.22 7.12
N VAL A 235 19.11 0.15 5.84
CA VAL A 235 20.10 1.04 5.22
C VAL A 235 19.57 2.43 4.89
N ALA A 236 18.25 2.61 4.85
CA ALA A 236 17.58 3.91 4.81
C ALA A 236 16.13 3.78 5.30
N ALA A 237 15.62 4.85 5.92
CA ALA A 237 14.22 4.97 6.27
C ALA A 237 13.78 6.43 6.33
N GLY A 238 12.48 6.68 6.22
CA GLY A 238 11.90 8.01 6.46
C GLY A 238 10.38 8.00 6.40
N GLY A 239 9.78 9.13 6.80
CA GLY A 239 8.33 9.30 6.76
C GLY A 239 7.81 9.33 5.33
N SER A 240 6.70 8.63 5.10
CA SER A 240 5.94 8.61 3.85
C SER A 240 4.47 8.87 4.08
N ASP A 241 4.21 10.00 4.74
CA ASP A 241 2.87 10.43 5.09
C ASP A 241 2.00 10.58 3.85
N TRP A 242 0.83 9.96 3.88
CA TRP A 242 -0.24 10.39 3.00
C TRP A 242 -0.75 11.72 3.52
N LEU A 243 -0.74 12.73 2.66
CA LEU A 243 -1.37 14.01 2.92
C LEU A 243 -2.20 14.40 1.70
N VAL A 244 -3.50 14.47 1.88
CA VAL A 244 -4.46 14.89 0.85
C VAL A 244 -5.11 16.18 1.31
N THR A 245 -4.91 17.25 0.54
CA THR A 245 -5.48 18.58 0.81
C THR A 245 -6.29 19.05 -0.40
N PRO A 246 -7.35 19.87 -0.21
CA PRO A 246 -8.05 20.49 -1.33
C PRO A 246 -7.18 21.55 -2.05
N PRO A 247 -7.37 21.78 -3.37
CA PRO A 247 -8.25 21.03 -4.27
C PRO A 247 -7.71 19.62 -4.55
N TYR A 248 -8.58 18.69 -4.95
CA TYR A 248 -8.21 17.32 -5.35
C TYR A 248 -8.08 17.29 -6.89
N PRO A 249 -6.86 17.46 -7.44
CA PRO A 249 -6.68 17.66 -8.88
C PRO A 249 -6.89 16.39 -9.72
N ASP A 250 -6.64 15.21 -9.14
CA ASP A 250 -6.77 13.91 -9.78
C ASP A 250 -8.01 13.18 -9.18
N ASP A 251 -7.95 11.86 -9.03
CA ASP A 251 -9.04 11.07 -8.44
C ASP A 251 -8.95 11.02 -6.89
N GLU A 252 -8.23 11.95 -6.23
CA GLU A 252 -8.08 11.90 -4.76
C GLU A 252 -9.40 12.07 -4.02
N ALA A 253 -10.40 12.73 -4.62
CA ALA A 253 -11.72 12.78 -4.02
C ALA A 253 -12.34 11.38 -3.92
N TYR A 254 -12.16 10.52 -4.94
CA TYR A 254 -12.61 9.13 -4.88
C TYR A 254 -11.81 8.34 -3.84
N PHE A 255 -10.50 8.54 -3.75
CA PHE A 255 -9.67 7.97 -2.68
C PHE A 255 -10.23 8.32 -1.29
N LEU A 256 -10.54 9.60 -1.03
CA LEU A 256 -11.11 10.03 0.25
C LEU A 256 -12.50 9.45 0.51
N HIS A 257 -13.36 9.39 -0.51
CA HIS A 257 -14.66 8.74 -0.36
C HIS A 257 -14.50 7.25 -0.04
N HIS A 258 -13.62 6.54 -0.74
CA HIS A 258 -13.38 5.11 -0.48
C HIS A 258 -12.82 4.88 0.92
N LEU A 259 -11.91 5.73 1.38
CA LEU A 259 -11.33 5.63 2.73
C LEU A 259 -12.38 5.86 3.82
N VAL A 260 -13.22 6.90 3.67
CA VAL A 260 -14.31 7.17 4.63
C VAL A 260 -15.31 6.01 4.66
N ASP A 261 -15.67 5.45 3.50
CA ASP A 261 -16.59 4.32 3.39
C ASP A 261 -16.02 3.04 4.01
N GLY A 262 -14.73 2.76 3.78
CA GLY A 262 -14.02 1.64 4.39
C GLY A 262 -13.96 1.75 5.92
N ILE A 263 -13.62 2.93 6.45
CA ILE A 263 -13.63 3.17 7.90
C ILE A 263 -15.04 3.02 8.47
N GLU A 264 -16.07 3.56 7.78
CA GLU A 264 -17.47 3.40 8.19
C GLU A 264 -17.83 1.91 8.32
N GLY A 265 -17.52 1.11 7.30
CA GLY A 265 -17.84 -0.31 7.26
C GLY A 265 -17.25 -1.09 8.43
N VAL A 266 -15.93 -1.03 8.60
CA VAL A 266 -15.22 -1.83 9.62
C VAL A 266 -15.57 -1.39 11.04
N VAL A 267 -15.75 -0.08 11.29
CA VAL A 267 -16.13 0.43 12.61
C VAL A 267 -17.58 0.07 12.93
N ARG A 268 -18.49 0.11 11.97
CA ARG A 268 -19.89 -0.29 12.18
C ARG A 268 -20.03 -1.78 12.49
N GLU A 269 -19.27 -2.63 11.80
CA GLU A 269 -19.22 -4.07 12.06
C GLU A 269 -18.71 -4.34 13.48
N ALA A 270 -17.55 -3.77 13.84
CA ALA A 270 -16.97 -3.93 15.17
C ALA A 270 -17.89 -3.45 16.32
N VAL A 271 -18.59 -2.32 16.12
CA VAL A 271 -19.55 -1.78 17.11
C VAL A 271 -20.83 -2.64 17.20
N ALA A 272 -21.24 -3.28 16.10
CA ALA A 272 -22.41 -4.14 16.10
C ALA A 272 -22.14 -5.50 16.77
N GLU A 273 -20.95 -6.07 16.57
CA GLU A 273 -20.54 -7.35 17.14
C GLU A 273 -20.27 -7.27 18.64
N SER A 274 -19.82 -6.12 19.13
CA SER A 274 -19.53 -5.96 20.56
C SER A 274 -20.77 -5.82 21.44
N ASP A 275 -21.98 -5.61 20.88
CA ASP A 275 -23.24 -5.37 21.61
C ASP A 275 -23.12 -4.32 22.75
N GLY A 276 -22.20 -3.35 22.58
CA GLY A 276 -21.87 -2.34 23.59
C GLY A 276 -20.84 -2.74 24.65
N GLU A 277 -20.26 -3.94 24.55
CA GLU A 277 -19.06 -4.37 25.29
C GLU A 277 -17.77 -3.83 24.64
N ARG A 278 -16.61 -4.11 25.26
CA ARG A 278 -15.31 -3.62 24.79
C ARG A 278 -14.96 -4.29 23.45
N VAL A 279 -14.61 -3.50 22.46
CA VAL A 279 -13.92 -3.99 21.25
C VAL A 279 -12.51 -4.41 21.67
N ASP A 280 -12.06 -5.58 21.22
CA ASP A 280 -10.68 -6.02 21.50
C ASP A 280 -9.68 -4.99 20.96
N GLY A 281 -8.72 -4.59 21.81
CA GLY A 281 -7.77 -3.51 21.49
C GLY A 281 -8.27 -2.09 21.79
N ASP A 282 -9.57 -1.87 22.08
CA ASP A 282 -10.12 -0.57 22.52
C ASP A 282 -9.78 -0.31 24.00
N ALA A 283 -8.54 0.09 24.24
CA ALA A 283 -8.02 0.38 25.58
C ALA A 283 -8.77 1.53 26.30
N ASN A 284 -9.40 2.42 25.53
CA ASN A 284 -10.01 3.65 26.05
C ASN A 284 -11.54 3.56 26.23
N GLY A 285 -12.17 2.47 25.80
CA GLY A 285 -13.62 2.35 25.77
C GLY A 285 -14.27 3.35 24.79
N ALA A 286 -13.56 3.65 23.70
CA ALA A 286 -14.04 4.48 22.59
C ALA A 286 -15.34 3.94 21.99
N ALA A 287 -15.45 2.61 21.86
CA ALA A 287 -16.62 1.94 21.28
C ALA A 287 -17.92 2.24 22.02
N ALA A 288 -17.87 2.44 23.34
CA ALA A 288 -19.04 2.77 24.16
C ALA A 288 -19.67 4.15 23.81
N ARG A 289 -18.96 4.99 23.05
CA ARG A 289 -19.45 6.29 22.56
C ARG A 289 -20.12 6.18 21.20
N LEU A 290 -20.00 5.03 20.53
CA LEU A 290 -20.44 4.82 19.17
C LEU A 290 -21.75 4.02 19.14
N SER A 291 -22.51 4.27 18.08
CA SER A 291 -23.58 3.40 17.62
C SER A 291 -23.49 3.34 16.09
N PRO A 292 -24.07 2.33 15.42
CA PRO A 292 -24.05 2.27 13.96
C PRO A 292 -24.56 3.55 13.29
N ASP A 293 -25.58 4.19 13.87
CA ASP A 293 -26.14 5.46 13.39
C ASP A 293 -25.16 6.63 13.57
N ARG A 294 -24.43 6.69 14.69
CA ARG A 294 -23.41 7.74 14.91
C ARG A 294 -22.24 7.60 13.96
N VAL A 295 -21.79 6.38 13.69
CA VAL A 295 -20.72 6.11 12.72
C VAL A 295 -21.16 6.50 11.31
N SER A 296 -22.41 6.16 10.94
CA SER A 296 -23.00 6.57 9.65
C SER A 296 -23.09 8.11 9.53
N ALA A 297 -23.51 8.80 10.60
CA ALA A 297 -23.57 10.26 10.64
C ALA A 297 -22.19 10.92 10.52
N TRP A 298 -21.14 10.31 11.11
CA TRP A 298 -19.75 10.74 10.92
C TRP A 298 -19.30 10.59 9.47
N ALA A 299 -19.55 9.41 8.86
CA ALA A 299 -19.18 9.15 7.48
C ALA A 299 -19.89 10.12 6.51
N ASP A 300 -21.18 10.36 6.73
CA ASP A 300 -21.96 11.34 6.00
C ASP A 300 -21.39 12.76 6.10
N ALA A 301 -20.97 13.18 7.30
CA ALA A 301 -20.31 14.47 7.50
C ALA A 301 -18.99 14.57 6.72
N ARG A 302 -18.18 13.51 6.74
CA ARG A 302 -16.89 13.46 6.04
C ARG A 302 -17.05 13.38 4.52
N HIS A 303 -18.00 12.60 4.00
CA HIS A 303 -18.33 12.62 2.57
C HIS A 303 -18.84 13.99 2.10
N ARG A 304 -19.64 14.71 2.90
CA ARG A 304 -20.03 16.09 2.58
C ARG A 304 -18.82 17.03 2.56
N ALA A 305 -17.85 16.84 3.46
CA ALA A 305 -16.61 17.63 3.46
C ALA A 305 -15.74 17.36 2.22
N VAL A 306 -15.61 16.10 1.78
CA VAL A 306 -14.94 15.76 0.51
C VAL A 306 -15.68 16.40 -0.66
N ALA A 307 -17.01 16.25 -0.73
CA ALA A 307 -17.79 16.80 -1.83
C ALA A 307 -17.71 18.33 -1.94
N ALA A 308 -17.59 19.01 -0.79
CA ALA A 308 -17.39 20.44 -0.70
C ALA A 308 -15.94 20.90 -0.91
N GLY A 309 -14.98 19.98 -1.12
CA GLY A 309 -13.56 20.31 -1.27
C GLY A 309 -12.96 20.94 0.00
N ARG A 310 -13.33 20.43 1.17
CA ARG A 310 -12.90 20.95 2.48
C ARG A 310 -12.13 19.96 3.34
N LEU A 311 -12.16 18.67 3.01
CA LEU A 311 -11.50 17.65 3.83
C LEU A 311 -10.00 17.60 3.53
N THR A 312 -9.20 17.80 4.57
CA THR A 312 -7.80 17.37 4.60
C THR A 312 -7.73 16.04 5.35
N PHE A 313 -7.03 15.08 4.77
CA PHE A 313 -6.76 13.78 5.36
C PHE A 313 -5.26 13.60 5.49
N GLY A 314 -4.81 13.00 6.58
CA GLY A 314 -3.47 12.46 6.66
C GLY A 314 -3.40 11.11 7.36
N ALA A 315 -2.41 10.32 6.95
CA ALA A 315 -2.04 9.06 7.59
C ALA A 315 -0.52 8.95 7.67
N HIS A 316 -0.01 8.51 8.83
CA HIS A 316 1.42 8.32 9.01
C HIS A 316 1.85 6.97 8.46
N ASN A 317 2.85 6.99 7.58
CA ASN A 317 3.49 5.78 7.07
C ASN A 317 5.01 5.95 7.09
N LEU A 318 5.70 4.82 6.95
CA LEU A 318 7.16 4.76 6.86
C LEU A 318 7.59 4.05 5.58
N ASP A 319 8.63 4.59 4.96
CA ASP A 319 9.40 3.94 3.92
C ASP A 319 10.64 3.33 4.55
N VAL A 320 10.83 2.02 4.39
CA VAL A 320 12.01 1.32 4.92
C VAL A 320 12.71 0.56 3.81
N LEU A 321 14.02 0.76 3.68
CA LEU A 321 14.90 0.03 2.78
C LEU A 321 15.88 -0.81 3.60
N ALA A 322 15.90 -2.11 3.33
CA ALA A 322 16.82 -3.05 3.93
C ALA A 322 17.74 -3.70 2.89
N ARG A 323 18.95 -4.03 3.32
CA ARG A 323 19.88 -4.93 2.63
C ARG A 323 19.77 -6.30 3.26
N VAL A 324 19.72 -7.34 2.44
CA VAL A 324 19.68 -8.73 2.92
C VAL A 324 21.05 -9.34 2.66
N GLY A 325 21.70 -9.89 3.68
CA GLY A 325 22.95 -10.61 3.51
C GLY A 325 22.70 -12.04 3.02
N SER A 326 23.64 -12.62 2.28
CA SER A 326 23.64 -14.06 2.03
C SER A 326 23.61 -14.86 3.33
N ASN A 327 22.76 -15.90 3.37
CA ASN A 327 22.79 -16.94 4.40
C ASN A 327 24.01 -17.84 4.17
N ASP A 328 25.22 -17.29 4.24
CA ASP A 328 26.43 -18.08 4.34
C ASP A 328 26.57 -18.53 5.80
N GLY A 329 26.00 -19.69 6.10
CA GLY A 329 26.31 -20.48 7.30
C GLY A 329 27.66 -21.20 7.19
#